data_AF-A0A543PVX2-F1
#
_entry.id   AF-A0A543PVX2-F1
#
_cell.length_a   1.000
_cell.length_b   1.000
_cell.length_c   1.000
_cell.angle_alpha   90.00
_cell.angle_beta   90.00
_cell.angle_gamma   90.00
#
_symmetry.space_group_name_H-M   'P 1'
#
loop_
_entity.id
_entity.type
_entity.pdbx_description
1 polymer ?
#
loop_
_entity_poly.entity_id
_entity_poly.type
_entity_poly.pdbx_seq_one_letter_code
_entity_poly.pdbx_strand_id
1 'polypeptide(L)'
;MEPLDPHADQPDPEDQPEDQPEGDANGVSHDASQGEAGTDEPAYPGAGERDVPTAPTTGDAVVDAAMIELAAAEAGSLAERIDAGERAHRVLQGRLSDLGGA
;
A
#
# COMPACT_ATOMS: atom_id res chain seq x y z
N MET A 1 10.33 14.20 -54.46
CA MET A 1 9.72 13.86 -53.16
C MET A 1 10.81 14.07 -52.12
N GLU A 2 10.83 15.26 -51.52
CA GLU A 2 11.76 15.63 -50.43
C GLU A 2 11.26 15.02 -49.11
N PRO A 3 12.16 14.53 -48.22
CA PRO A 3 11.79 14.12 -46.88
C PRO A 3 11.69 15.34 -45.94
N LEU A 4 10.59 15.46 -45.20
CA LEU A 4 10.43 16.43 -44.12
C LEU A 4 10.89 15.81 -42.80
N ASP A 5 11.93 16.40 -42.21
CA ASP A 5 12.48 16.08 -40.89
C ASP A 5 11.56 16.55 -39.72
N PRO A 6 11.72 15.97 -38.52
CA PRO A 6 10.85 16.07 -37.35
C PRO A 6 11.23 17.23 -36.40
N HIS A 7 10.32 17.57 -35.49
CA HIS A 7 10.37 18.56 -34.39
C HIS A 7 9.72 19.93 -34.67
N ALA A 8 8.45 20.08 -34.27
CA ALA A 8 7.89 21.28 -33.66
C ALA A 8 6.41 21.03 -33.32
N ASP A 9 6.10 20.75 -32.04
CA ASP A 9 4.94 21.26 -31.30
C ASP A 9 4.86 20.54 -29.94
N GLN A 10 5.69 20.96 -28.99
CA GLN A 10 5.36 20.79 -27.57
C GLN A 10 4.62 22.06 -27.15
N PRO A 11 3.34 22.01 -26.74
CA PRO A 11 2.72 23.15 -26.10
C PRO A 11 3.30 23.35 -24.68
N ASP A 12 3.69 24.61 -24.43
CA ASP A 12 4.29 25.18 -23.22
C ASP A 12 3.33 25.16 -22.01
N PRO A 13 3.81 24.99 -20.76
CA PRO A 13 2.98 24.98 -19.56
C PRO A 13 2.81 26.38 -18.94
N GLU A 14 1.88 27.19 -19.43
CA GLU A 14 1.53 28.48 -18.80
C GLU A 14 0.02 28.76 -18.84
N ASP A 15 -0.71 28.32 -17.81
CA ASP A 15 -1.94 29.01 -17.38
C ASP A 15 -2.28 28.64 -15.93
N GLN A 16 -1.66 29.37 -14.98
CA GLN A 16 -2.09 29.44 -13.59
C GLN A 16 -2.87 30.74 -13.38
N PRO A 17 -4.18 30.70 -13.09
CA PRO A 17 -4.83 31.81 -12.41
C PRO A 17 -4.67 31.67 -10.89
N GLU A 18 -4.01 32.69 -10.32
CA GLU A 18 -3.89 32.98 -8.91
C GLU A 18 -5.27 33.35 -8.32
N ASP A 19 -5.76 32.56 -7.37
CA ASP A 19 -6.90 32.95 -6.52
C ASP A 19 -6.42 32.99 -5.06
N GLN A 20 -6.00 34.18 -4.64
CA GLN A 20 -5.65 34.51 -3.26
C GLN A 20 -6.93 34.85 -2.48
N PRO A 21 -7.30 34.09 -1.43
CA PRO A 21 -8.21 34.61 -0.42
C PRO A 21 -7.44 35.48 0.58
N GLU A 22 -7.58 36.81 0.44
CA GLU A 22 -7.28 37.77 1.50
C GLU A 22 -8.25 37.53 2.67
N GLY A 23 -7.76 36.86 3.71
CA GLY A 23 -8.46 36.57 4.95
C GLY A 23 -7.94 37.43 6.09
N ASP A 24 -8.73 38.43 6.44
CA ASP A 24 -8.57 39.45 7.47
C ASP A 24 -8.01 38.97 8.83
N ALA A 25 -7.23 39.86 9.43
CA ALA A 25 -6.56 39.68 10.71
C ALA A 25 -7.56 39.50 11.87
N ASN A 26 -7.53 38.33 12.51
CA ASN A 26 -8.18 38.12 13.80
C ASN A 26 -7.19 37.63 14.86
N GLY A 27 -6.87 38.55 15.77
CA GLY A 27 -6.83 38.27 17.21
C GLY A 27 -5.73 37.35 17.72
N VAL A 28 -4.55 37.93 18.00
CA VAL A 28 -3.61 37.36 18.97
C VAL A 28 -4.27 37.30 20.34
N SER A 29 -4.56 36.10 20.83
CA SER A 29 -4.65 35.75 22.25
C SER A 29 -4.49 34.23 22.38
N HIS A 30 -3.29 33.71 22.18
CA HIS A 30 -2.94 32.38 22.67
C HIS A 30 -2.14 32.55 23.96
N ASP A 31 -2.94 32.67 25.01
CA ASP A 31 -2.59 32.45 26.40
C ASP A 31 -2.01 31.03 26.59
N ALA A 32 -1.07 30.93 27.53
CA ALA A 32 -0.21 29.79 27.72
C ALA A 32 -0.96 28.50 28.08
N SER A 33 -0.58 27.37 27.47
CA SER A 33 -0.58 26.06 28.13
C SER A 33 0.36 25.12 27.40
N GLN A 34 1.55 25.03 27.97
CA GLN A 34 2.52 23.97 27.79
C GLN A 34 1.86 22.66 28.26
N GLY A 35 1.69 21.70 27.36
CA GLY A 35 1.04 20.43 27.67
C GLY A 35 1.17 19.45 26.52
N GLU A 36 2.30 18.75 26.51
CA GLU A 36 2.45 17.41 25.94
C GLU A 36 1.97 17.24 24.51
N ALA A 37 2.86 17.51 23.56
CA ALA A 37 2.82 16.88 22.25
C ALA A 37 2.97 15.36 22.46
N GLY A 38 1.84 14.70 22.72
CA GLY A 38 1.69 13.27 22.51
C GLY A 38 2.07 13.02 21.07
N THR A 39 3.30 12.56 20.88
CA THR A 39 3.72 11.87 19.68
C THR A 39 2.89 10.59 19.67
N ASP A 40 1.68 10.70 19.13
CA ASP A 40 0.93 9.58 18.55
C ASP A 40 1.72 9.15 17.30
N GLU A 41 2.96 8.73 17.52
CA GLU A 41 3.70 7.92 16.59
C GLU A 41 2.87 6.65 16.49
N PRO A 42 2.26 6.33 15.34
CA PRO A 42 1.58 5.06 15.20
C PRO A 42 2.65 4.03 15.56
N ALA A 43 2.40 3.29 16.63
CA ALA A 43 3.23 2.17 17.02
C ALA A 43 3.18 1.20 15.84
N TYR A 44 4.08 1.38 14.86
CA TYR A 44 4.47 0.34 13.95
C TYR A 44 4.86 -0.78 14.89
N PRO A 45 4.13 -1.92 14.90
CA PRO A 45 4.52 -3.03 15.76
C PRO A 45 5.98 -3.28 15.44
N GLY A 46 6.82 -2.96 16.43
CA GLY A 46 8.26 -3.06 16.30
C GLY A 46 8.56 -4.47 15.83
N ALA A 47 9.66 -4.62 15.11
CA ALA A 47 10.25 -5.90 14.77
C ALA A 47 10.71 -6.69 16.04
N GLY A 48 9.87 -6.77 17.06
CA GLY A 48 9.86 -7.87 18.00
C GLY A 48 9.54 -9.14 17.21
N GLU A 49 10.16 -10.23 17.62
CA GLU A 49 9.95 -11.60 17.16
C GLU A 49 8.67 -11.72 16.32
N ARG A 50 8.83 -11.86 14.99
CA ARG A 50 7.70 -12.22 14.14
C ARG A 50 7.25 -13.59 14.64
N ASP A 51 6.25 -13.59 15.51
CA ASP A 51 5.44 -14.76 15.82
C ASP A 51 5.06 -15.31 14.45
N VAL A 52 5.76 -16.36 14.01
CA VAL A 52 5.53 -16.93 12.68
C VAL A 52 4.11 -17.45 12.75
N PRO A 53 3.14 -16.82 12.07
CA PRO A 53 1.76 -17.19 12.24
C PRO A 53 1.64 -18.64 11.79
N THR A 54 1.31 -19.54 12.72
CA THR A 54 1.00 -20.93 12.38
C THR A 54 -0.09 -20.91 11.33
N ALA A 55 0.20 -21.48 10.16
CA ALA A 55 -0.71 -21.44 9.02
C ALA A 55 -2.10 -21.98 9.44
N PRO A 56 -3.19 -21.27 9.10
CA PRO A 56 -4.53 -21.71 9.45
C PRO A 56 -4.87 -23.03 8.74
N THR A 57 -5.67 -23.87 9.40
CA THR A 57 -6.27 -25.06 8.78
C THR A 57 -7.69 -24.75 8.38
N THR A 58 -7.96 -24.84 7.08
CA THR A 58 -9.25 -24.54 6.45
C THR A 58 -10.05 -25.79 6.13
N GLY A 59 -9.40 -26.97 6.13
CA GLY A 59 -10.00 -28.24 5.72
C GLY A 59 -9.96 -28.46 4.21
N ASP A 60 -9.51 -27.47 3.44
CA ASP A 60 -9.17 -27.62 2.02
C ASP A 60 -7.67 -27.83 1.88
N ALA A 61 -7.27 -29.04 1.49
CA ALA A 61 -5.86 -29.42 1.40
C ALA A 61 -5.03 -28.52 0.46
N VAL A 62 -5.64 -27.94 -0.58
CA VAL A 62 -4.94 -27.06 -1.52
C VAL A 62 -4.72 -25.68 -0.91
N VAL A 63 -5.73 -25.15 -0.21
CA VAL A 63 -5.61 -23.88 0.52
C VAL A 63 -4.61 -24.02 1.66
N ASP A 64 -4.71 -25.11 2.43
CA ASP A 64 -3.81 -25.37 3.57
C ASP A 64 -2.36 -25.47 3.11
N ALA A 65 -2.08 -26.18 2.01
CA ALA A 65 -0.75 -26.25 1.43
C ALA A 65 -0.21 -24.88 1.00
N ALA A 66 -1.05 -24.05 0.38
CA ALA A 66 -0.67 -22.70 -0.04
C ALA A 66 -0.38 -21.78 1.16
N MET A 67 -1.16 -21.89 2.24
CA MET A 67 -0.94 -21.11 3.46
C MET A 67 0.34 -21.54 4.20
N ILE A 68 0.64 -22.84 4.23
CA ILE A 68 1.91 -23.35 4.77
C ILE A 68 3.10 -22.81 3.97
N GLU A 69 3.00 -22.82 2.64
CA GLU A 69 4.05 -22.28 1.78
C GLU A 69 4.25 -20.77 1.98
N LEU A 70 3.16 -20.00 2.09
CA LEU A 70 3.22 -18.57 2.38
C LEU A 70 3.88 -18.29 3.73
N ALA A 71 3.51 -19.03 4.78
CA ALA A 71 4.12 -18.90 6.11
C ALA A 71 5.61 -19.28 6.10
N ALA A 72 6.00 -20.33 5.35
CA ALA A 72 7.40 -20.71 5.21
C ALA A 72 8.23 -19.63 4.48
N ALA A 73 7.66 -18.98 3.47
CA ALA A 73 8.31 -17.91 2.72
C ALA A 73 8.51 -16.63 3.56
N GLU A 74 7.76 -16.44 4.65
CA GLU A 74 7.86 -15.26 5.51
C GLU A 74 9.23 -15.07 6.18
N ALA A 75 9.94 -16.19 6.40
CA ALA A 75 11.32 -16.23 6.88
C ALA A 75 12.36 -15.99 5.77
N GLY A 76 11.94 -15.99 4.50
CA GLY A 76 12.80 -15.83 3.33
C GLY A 76 12.98 -14.39 2.86
N SER A 77 13.51 -14.25 1.65
CA SER A 77 13.70 -12.98 0.96
C SER A 77 12.38 -12.32 0.56
N LEU A 78 12.41 -11.02 0.23
CA LEU A 78 11.24 -10.32 -0.29
C LEU A 78 10.70 -10.97 -1.58
N ALA A 79 11.57 -11.42 -2.48
CA ALA A 79 11.17 -12.09 -3.71
C ALA A 79 10.40 -13.39 -3.42
N GLU A 80 10.92 -14.21 -2.50
CA GLU A 80 10.25 -15.45 -2.08
C GLU A 80 8.88 -15.19 -1.45
N ARG A 81 8.76 -14.13 -0.64
CA ARG A 81 7.48 -13.71 -0.05
C ARG A 81 6.47 -13.28 -1.11
N ILE A 82 6.91 -12.54 -2.12
CA ILE A 82 6.05 -12.11 -3.24
C ILE A 82 5.59 -13.32 -4.03
N ASP A 83 6.51 -14.20 -4.44
CA ASP A 83 6.19 -15.40 -5.24
C ASP A 83 5.25 -16.36 -4.49
N ALA A 84 5.47 -16.55 -3.19
CA ALA A 84 4.57 -17.36 -2.36
C ALA A 84 3.21 -16.67 -2.18
N GLY A 85 3.19 -15.35 -1.98
CA GLY A 85 1.96 -14.55 -1.88
C GLY A 85 1.10 -14.61 -3.14
N GLU A 86 1.70 -14.46 -4.31
CA GLU A 86 0.99 -14.56 -5.59
C GLU A 86 0.38 -15.95 -5.82
N ARG A 87 1.13 -17.01 -5.48
CA ARG A 87 0.64 -18.38 -5.58
C ARG A 87 -0.53 -18.63 -4.63
N ALA A 88 -0.42 -18.21 -3.37
CA ALA A 88 -1.50 -18.30 -2.41
C ALA A 88 -2.74 -17.52 -2.88
N HIS A 89 -2.55 -16.30 -3.40
CA HIS A 89 -3.63 -15.48 -3.92
C HIS A 89 -4.36 -16.15 -5.09
N ARG A 90 -3.63 -16.70 -6.08
CA ARG A 90 -4.25 -17.41 -7.21
C ARG A 90 -5.05 -18.64 -6.75
N VAL A 91 -4.53 -19.40 -5.79
CA VAL A 91 -5.24 -20.56 -5.20
C VAL A 91 -6.54 -20.11 -4.55
N LEU A 92 -6.48 -19.09 -3.69
CA LEU A 92 -7.66 -18.56 -3.00
C LEU A 92 -8.71 -18.03 -3.97
N GLN A 93 -8.31 -17.28 -5.00
CA GLN A 93 -9.21 -16.78 -6.03
C GLN A 93 -9.89 -17.90 -6.81
N GLY A 94 -9.16 -18.97 -7.14
CA GLY A 94 -9.74 -20.14 -7.81
C GLY A 94 -10.80 -20.81 -6.94
N ARG A 95 -10.48 -21.06 -5.66
CA ARG A 95 -11.42 -21.67 -4.72
C ARG A 95 -12.66 -20.83 -4.46
N LEU A 96 -12.51 -19.51 -4.32
CA LEU A 96 -13.64 -18.60 -4.16
C LEU A 96 -14.53 -18.60 -5.41
N SER A 97 -13.93 -18.69 -6.60
CA SER A 97 -14.67 -18.79 -7.86
C SER A 97 -15.46 -20.10 -7.94
N ASP A 98 -14.86 -21.22 -7.52
CA ASP A 98 -15.53 -22.52 -7.47
C ASP A 98 -16.71 -22.55 -6.48
N LEU A 99 -16.60 -21.84 -5.35
CA LEU A 99 -17.64 -21.74 -4.33
C LEU A 99 -18.76 -20.76 -4.70
N GLY A 100 -18.46 -19.75 -5.53
CA GLY A 100 -19.38 -18.71 -5.98
C GLY A 100 -20.05 -18.98 -7.33
N GLY A 101 -19.84 -20.15 -7.93
CA GLY A 101 -20.46 -20.55 -9.19
C GLY A 101 -21.94 -20.94 -9.03
N ALA A 102 -22.81 -19.95 -8.84
CA ALA A 102 -24.26 -20.07 -8.90
C ALA A 102 -24.86 -18.91 -9.71
#